data_AF-A0A1M6RV61-F1
#
_entry.id   AF-A0A1M6RV61-F1
#
_cell.length_a   1.000
_cell.length_b   1.000
_cell.length_c   1.000
_cell.angle_alpha   90.00
_cell.angle_beta   90.00
_cell.angle_gamma   90.00
#
_symmetry.space_group_name_H-M   'P 1'
#
loop_
_entity.id
_entity.type
_entity.pdbx_description
1 polymer ?
#
loop_
_entity_poly.entity_id
_entity_poly.type
_entity_poly.pdbx_seq_one_letter_code
_entity_poly.pdbx_strand_id
1 'polypeptide(L)' 'MAQRTGALVFDELTDRYDIRFDLNAYYGGLHCGDCLEVFVRGKWKPTRMEYGQNWYLVGIRAEDLNGLRVRI' A
#
# COMPACT_ATOMS: atom_id res chain seq x y z
N MET A 1 -0.43 -11.42 15.42
CA MET A 1 -0.97 -10.07 15.18
C MET A 1 -2.17 -10.21 14.26
N ALA A 2 -3.25 -9.47 14.50
CA ALA A 2 -4.41 -9.49 13.61
C ALA A 2 -4.05 -8.76 12.32
N GLN A 3 -4.30 -9.38 11.17
CA GLN A 3 -4.01 -8.80 9.86
C GLN A 3 -5.01 -7.67 9.58
N ARG A 4 -4.52 -6.47 9.30
CA ARG A 4 -5.35 -5.29 9.06
C ARG A 4 -5.46 -5.06 7.57
N THR A 5 -6.68 -4.98 7.07
CA THR A 5 -6.96 -4.69 5.66
C THR A 5 -7.34 -3.22 5.50
N GLY A 6 -6.81 -2.58 4.47
CA GLY A 6 -7.11 -1.18 4.14
C GLY A 6 -6.97 -0.92 2.65
N ALA A 7 -6.99 0.37 2.30
CA ALA A 7 -6.71 0.84 0.94
C ALA A 7 -5.45 1.71 0.94
N LEU A 8 -4.62 1.53 -0.10
CA LEU A 8 -3.53 2.46 -0.35
C LEU A 8 -4.08 3.83 -0.72
N VAL A 9 -3.50 4.87 -0.14
CA VAL A 9 -3.83 6.27 -0.42
C VAL A 9 -2.53 7.04 -0.51
N PHE A 10 -2.43 7.94 -1.48
CA PHE A 10 -1.30 8.85 -1.56
C PHE A 10 -1.55 10.06 -0.66
N ASP A 11 -0.60 10.32 0.24
CA ASP A 11 -0.57 11.51 1.09
C ASP A 11 0.32 12.57 0.43
N GLU A 12 -0.31 13.59 -0.15
CA GLU A 12 0.36 14.70 -0.81
C GLU A 12 1.17 15.58 0.16
N LEU A 13 0.87 15.57 1.46
CA LEU A 13 1.61 16.36 2.45
C LEU A 13 2.98 15.77 2.75
N THR A 14 3.07 14.44 2.78
CA THR A 14 4.31 13.72 3.09
C THR A 14 4.99 13.10 1.88
N ASP A 15 4.37 13.21 0.69
CA ASP A 15 4.83 12.64 -0.58
C ASP A 15 5.03 11.12 -0.47
N ARG A 16 4.11 10.44 0.22
CA ARG A 16 4.19 9.01 0.55
C ARG A 16 2.85 8.33 0.35
N TYR A 17 2.90 7.05 0.02
CA TYR A 17 1.73 6.20 0.17
C TYR A 17 1.53 5.84 1.64
N ASP A 18 0.27 5.77 2.06
CA ASP A 18 -0.17 5.29 3.37
C ASP A 18 -1.28 4.23 3.18
N ILE A 19 -1.65 3.55 4.26
CA ILE A 19 -2.78 2.62 4.28
C ILE A 19 -3.88 3.20 5.15
N ARG A 20 -5.04 3.49 4.55
CA ARG A 20 -6.25 3.83 5.29
C ARG A 20 -7.01 2.56 5.67
N PHE A 21 -7.14 2.30 6.97
CA PHE A 21 -7.89 1.16 7.50
C PHE A 21 -9.34 1.50 7.83
N ASP A 22 -9.60 2.75 8.24
CA ASP A 22 -10.93 3.25 8.58
C ASP A 22 -10.97 4.78 8.42
N LEU A 23 -12.04 5.46 8.85
CA LEU A 23 -12.26 6.89 8.70
C LEU A 23 -11.07 7.73 9.19
N ASN A 24 -10.57 7.42 10.40
CA ASN A 24 -9.47 8.13 11.07
C ASN A 24 -8.30 7.20 11.45
N ALA A 25 -8.22 6.01 10.87
CA ALA A 25 -7.20 5.02 11.19
C ALA A 25 -6.29 4.77 10.00
N TYR A 26 -5.03 5.15 10.14
CA TYR A 26 -4.00 5.09 9.10
C TYR A 26 -2.79 4.30 9.58
N TYR A 27 -1.90 3.91 8.67
CA TYR A 27 -0.64 3.25 9.03
C TYR A 27 0.42 4.27 9.47
N GLY A 28 0.44 5.46 8.87
CA GLY A 28 1.38 6.53 9.20
C GLY A 28 2.48 6.72 8.16
N GLY A 29 2.22 6.32 6.92
CA GLY A 29 3.14 6.45 5.78
C GLY A 29 4.02 5.20 5.63
N LEU A 30 4.10 4.71 4.40
CA LEU A 30 4.93 3.59 4.01
C LEU A 30 6.35 4.05 3.63
N HIS A 31 7.31 3.19 3.90
CA HIS A 31 8.71 3.35 3.53
C HIS A 31 9.16 2.28 2.54
N CYS A 32 10.25 2.56 1.83
CA CYS A 32 10.93 1.56 1.04
C CYS A 32 11.31 0.38 1.94
N GLY A 33 10.94 -0.83 1.52
CA GLY A 33 11.17 -2.04 2.30
C GLY A 33 9.94 -2.58 3.03
N ASP A 34 8.89 -1.77 3.22
CA ASP A 34 7.66 -2.20 3.90
C ASP A 34 6.98 -3.32 3.11
N CYS A 35 6.78 -4.46 3.77
CA CYS A 35 6.15 -5.64 3.19
C CYS A 35 4.64 -5.64 3.47
N LEU A 36 3.85 -5.91 2.44
CA LEU A 36 2.40 -5.96 2.50
C LEU A 36 1.88 -6.96 1.46
N GLU A 37 0.59 -7.30 1.55
CA GLU A 37 -0.08 -8.06 0.51
C GLU A 37 -1.11 -7.21 -0.21
N VAL A 38 -1.15 -7.27 -1.55
CA VAL A 38 -2.17 -6.61 -2.36
C VAL A 38 -3.19 -7.63 -2.89
N PHE A 39 -4.46 -7.26 -2.93
CA PHE A 39 -5.54 -8.11 -3.43
C PHE A 39 -5.68 -7.96 -4.95
N VAL A 40 -5.26 -8.97 -5.70
CA VAL A 40 -5.29 -8.96 -7.17
C VAL A 40 -5.93 -10.25 -7.66
N ARG A 41 -7.00 -10.13 -8.46
CA ARG A 41 -7.72 -11.26 -9.10
C ARG A 41 -8.14 -12.34 -8.09
N GLY A 42 -8.74 -11.93 -6.97
CA GLY A 42 -9.27 -12.85 -5.96
C GLY A 42 -8.22 -13.48 -5.02
N LYS A 43 -6.95 -13.06 -5.12
CA LYS A 43 -5.86 -13.59 -4.29
C LYS A 43 -5.01 -12.47 -3.69
N TRP A 44 -4.54 -12.72 -2.48
CA TRP A 44 -3.51 -11.90 -1.85
C TRP A 44 -2.14 -12.26 -2.41
N LYS A 45 -1.36 -11.25 -2.77
CA LYS A 45 -0.01 -11.42 -3.30
C LYS A 45 0.97 -10.60 -2.47
N PRO A 46 2.06 -11.21 -1.98
CA PRO A 46 3.09 -10.46 -1.27
C PRO A 46 3.76 -9.47 -2.22
N THR A 47 4.05 -8.30 -1.68
CA THR A 47 4.75 -7.23 -2.36
C THR A 47 5.52 -6.40 -1.35
N ARG A 48 6.27 -5.43 -1.85
CA ARG A 48 7.08 -4.52 -1.05
C ARG A 48 6.97 -3.13 -1.66
N MET A 49 6.77 -2.13 -0.81
CA MET A 49 6.80 -0.74 -1.23
C MET A 49 8.24 -0.33 -1.53
N GLU A 50 8.45 0.35 -2.64
CA GLU A 50 9.74 0.92 -3.06
C GLU A 50 9.52 2.26 -3.75
N TYR A 51 10.59 3.04 -3.84
CA TYR A 51 10.60 4.33 -4.53
C TYR A 51 11.72 4.36 -5.57
N GLY A 52 11.36 4.68 -6.80
CA GLY A 52 12.30 4.83 -7.93
C GLY A 52 12.06 6.16 -8.64
N GLN A 53 11.53 6.10 -9.87
CA GLN A 53 11.00 7.31 -10.54
C GLN A 53 9.71 7.81 -9.90
N ASN A 54 8.90 6.88 -9.38
CA ASN A 54 7.70 7.09 -8.58
C ASN A 54 7.60 5.97 -7.55
N TRP A 55 6.66 6.07 -6.61
CA TRP A 55 6.30 4.95 -5.73
C TRP A 55 5.77 3.76 -6.53
N TYR A 56 6.23 2.56 -6.20
CA TYR A 56 5.79 1.33 -6.85
C TYR A 56 5.77 0.13 -5.90
N LEU A 57 4.98 -0.88 -6.28
CA LEU A 57 4.89 -2.16 -5.58
C LEU A 57 5.70 -3.23 -6.33
N VAL A 58 6.69 -3.82 -5.67
CA VAL A 58 7.54 -4.86 -6.27
C VAL A 58 6.68 -6.05 -6.72
N GLY A 59 6.78 -6.41 -8.00
CA GLY A 59 6.05 -7.54 -8.58
C GLY A 59 4.58 -7.26 -8.92
N ILE A 60 4.09 -6.03 -8.74
CA ILE A 60 2.73 -5.61 -9.07
C ILE A 60 2.80 -4.55 -10.16
N ARG A 61 2.12 -4.79 -11.28
CA ARG A 61 2.01 -3.81 -12.38
C ARG A 61 0.71 -3.04 -12.20
N ALA A 62 0.81 -1.79 -11.77
CA ALA A 62 -0.27 -0.83 -11.67
C ALA A 62 0.29 0.57 -11.94
N GLU A 63 -0.42 1.37 -12.73
CA GLU A 63 -0.04 2.76 -13.04
C GLU A 63 -0.44 3.71 -11.90
N ASP A 64 -1.55 3.40 -11.23
CA ASP A 64 -2.05 4.09 -10.04
C ASP A 64 -2.19 3.08 -8.89
N LEU A 65 -1.62 3.40 -7.73
CA LEU A 65 -1.71 2.56 -6.54
C LEU A 65 -2.87 2.97 -5.62
N ASN A 66 -3.48 4.13 -5.85
CA ASN A 66 -4.59 4.61 -5.03
C ASN A 66 -5.77 3.64 -5.08
N GLY A 67 -6.36 3.39 -3.92
CA GLY A 67 -7.50 2.50 -3.76
C GLY A 67 -7.17 1.01 -3.83
N LEU A 68 -5.92 0.62 -4.10
CA LEU A 68 -5.54 -0.79 -4.05
C LEU A 68 -5.80 -1.35 -2.65
N ARG A 69 -6.57 -2.44 -2.60
CA ARG A 69 -6.86 -3.15 -1.36
C ARG A 69 -5.62 -3.90 -0.91
N VAL A 70 -5.13 -3.58 0.28
CA VAL A 70 -3.91 -4.15 0.85
C VAL A 70 -4.14 -4.67 2.27
N ARG A 71 -3.23 -5.49 2.77
CA ARG A 71 -3.21 -5.92 4.17
C ARG A 71 -1.78 -6.05 4.71
N ILE A 72 -1.63 -5.78 6.01
CA ILE A 72 -0.39 -5.90 6.80
C ILE A 72 -0.67 -6.64 8.12
#